data_AF-A0A1J3DT40-F1
#
_entry.id   AF-A0A1J3DT40-F1
#
_cell.length_a   1.000
_cell.length_b   1.000
_cell.length_c   1.000
_cell.angle_alpha   90.00
_cell.angle_beta   90.00
_cell.angle_gamma   90.00
#
_symmetry.space_group_name_H-M   'P 1'
#
loop_
_entity.id
_entity.type
_entity.pdbx_description
1 polymer ?
#
loop_
_entity_poly.entity_id
_entity_poly.type
_entity_poly.pdbx_seq_one_letter_code
_entity_poly.pdbx_strand_id
1 'polypeptide(L)'
;QRLRAAKACCKTLNSDSFSNIQSRSKQAFQSLENIQRQLLSNPSQHLFEEERAARDSWLLLASAEESFFRQKSRIRWLQEGDANTGFFHRSVKANLSRNIIHFLTDDLGNRISEPAALKSLVLSYYSELLGTVNQEVIPYSVDELTSILPYRCSASMADK
;
A
#
# COMPACT_ATOMS: atom_id res chain seq x y z
N GLN A 1 6.69 -8.99 -22.78
CA GLN A 1 5.26 -8.92 -23.20
C GLN A 1 4.31 -9.86 -22.41
N ARG A 2 4.71 -11.10 -22.05
CA ARG A 2 3.84 -12.08 -21.36
C ARG A 2 3.26 -11.64 -19.98
N LEU A 3 3.91 -10.73 -19.26
CA LEU A 3 3.45 -10.28 -17.93
C LEU A 3 2.30 -9.24 -17.96
N ARG A 4 2.03 -8.60 -19.11
CA ARG A 4 0.95 -7.59 -19.19
C ARG A 4 -0.44 -8.20 -19.14
N ALA A 5 -0.66 -9.32 -19.84
CA ALA A 5 -1.94 -10.03 -19.82
C ALA A 5 -2.23 -10.64 -18.43
N ALA A 6 -1.22 -11.24 -17.80
CA ALA A 6 -1.33 -11.75 -16.42
C ALA A 6 -1.67 -10.63 -15.44
N LYS A 7 -1.00 -9.46 -15.55
CA LYS A 7 -1.30 -8.29 -14.71
C LYS A 7 -2.74 -7.80 -14.88
N ALA A 8 -3.28 -7.78 -16.10
CA ALA A 8 -4.66 -7.39 -16.34
C ALA A 8 -5.65 -8.36 -15.69
N CYS A 9 -5.46 -9.67 -15.89
CA CYS A 9 -6.28 -10.70 -15.25
C CYS A 9 -6.23 -10.62 -13.71
N CYS A 10 -5.04 -10.48 -13.12
CA CYS A 10 -4.90 -10.32 -11.67
C CYS A 10 -5.56 -9.04 -11.15
N LYS A 11 -5.56 -7.95 -11.94
CA LYS A 11 -6.22 -6.70 -11.58
C LYS A 11 -7.74 -6.85 -11.58
N THR A 12 -8.29 -7.53 -12.59
CA THR A 12 -9.72 -7.87 -12.67
C THR A 12 -10.13 -8.78 -11.51
N LEU A 13 -9.39 -9.85 -11.24
CA LEU A 13 -9.64 -10.75 -10.10
C LEU A 13 -9.59 -10.03 -8.74
N ASN A 14 -8.64 -9.11 -8.56
CA ASN A 14 -8.56 -8.30 -7.35
C ASN A 14 -9.76 -7.35 -7.22
N SER A 15 -10.17 -6.73 -8.34
CA SER A 15 -11.35 -5.86 -8.39
C SER A 15 -12.64 -6.62 -8.10
N ASP A 16 -12.85 -7.78 -8.70
CA ASP A 16 -14.12 -8.48 -8.62
C ASP A 16 -14.30 -9.21 -7.27
N SER A 17 -13.23 -9.84 -6.77
CA SER A 17 -13.31 -10.69 -5.58
C SER A 17 -12.91 -9.97 -4.28
N PHE A 18 -11.97 -9.02 -4.35
CA PHE A 18 -11.32 -8.41 -3.18
C PHE A 18 -11.49 -6.90 -3.09
N SER A 19 -12.15 -6.24 -4.05
CA SER A 19 -12.50 -4.83 -3.87
C SER A 19 -13.44 -4.68 -2.68
N ASN A 20 -13.17 -3.66 -1.87
CA ASN A 20 -13.99 -3.30 -0.72
C ASN A 20 -14.20 -4.46 0.29
N ILE A 21 -13.24 -5.38 0.41
CA ILE A 21 -13.33 -6.51 1.36
C ILE A 21 -13.54 -6.03 2.80
N GLN A 22 -12.95 -4.88 3.14
CA GLN A 22 -13.13 -4.20 4.44
C GLN A 22 -14.58 -3.76 4.66
N SER A 23 -15.21 -3.16 3.64
CA SER A 23 -16.61 -2.73 3.72
C SER A 23 -17.56 -3.93 3.82
N ARG A 24 -17.27 -5.02 3.09
CA ARG A 24 -18.06 -6.26 3.13
C ARG A 24 -17.95 -6.96 4.47
N SER A 25 -16.74 -7.09 5.01
CA SER A 25 -16.46 -7.64 6.35
C SER A 25 -17.19 -6.82 7.42
N LYS A 26 -17.12 -5.49 7.35
CA LYS A 26 -17.85 -4.57 8.25
C LYS A 26 -19.37 -4.75 8.16
N GLN A 27 -19.93 -4.84 6.95
CA GLN A 27 -21.37 -5.05 6.75
C GLN A 27 -21.83 -6.41 7.31
N ALA A 28 -21.06 -7.48 7.08
CA ALA A 28 -21.34 -8.80 7.62
C ALA A 28 -21.31 -8.79 9.16
N PHE A 29 -20.33 -8.11 9.76
CA PHE A 29 -20.27 -7.93 11.21
C PHE A 29 -21.48 -7.17 11.77
N GLN A 30 -21.88 -6.08 11.12
CA GLN A 30 -23.07 -5.31 11.51
C GLN A 30 -24.35 -6.15 11.41
N SER A 31 -24.47 -6.98 10.37
CA SER A 31 -25.60 -7.91 10.22
C SER A 31 -25.62 -8.93 11.37
N LEU A 32 -24.47 -9.51 11.70
CA LEU A 32 -24.34 -10.43 12.83
C LEU A 32 -24.71 -9.77 14.15
N GLU A 33 -24.21 -8.56 14.42
CA GLU A 33 -24.51 -7.81 15.63
C GLU A 33 -26.02 -7.51 15.76
N ASN A 34 -26.67 -7.15 14.66
CA ASN A 34 -28.12 -6.91 14.65
C ASN A 34 -28.92 -8.18 14.99
N ILE A 35 -28.55 -9.33 14.40
CA ILE A 35 -29.21 -10.60 14.68
C ILE A 35 -28.98 -11.01 16.14
N GLN A 36 -27.76 -10.85 16.66
CA GLN A 36 -27.45 -11.15 18.07
C GLN A 36 -28.25 -10.25 19.03
N ARG A 37 -28.43 -8.96 18.72
CA ARG A 37 -29.29 -8.05 19.50
C ARG A 37 -30.76 -8.46 19.46
N GLN A 38 -31.27 -8.90 18.31
CA GLN A 38 -32.63 -9.42 18.19
C GLN A 38 -32.80 -10.70 19.00
N LEU A 39 -31.80 -11.58 19.00
CA LEU A 39 -31.79 -12.84 19.73
C LEU A 39 -31.80 -12.64 21.26
N LEU A 40 -31.15 -11.57 21.75
CA LEU A 40 -31.25 -11.13 23.16
C LEU A 40 -32.66 -10.66 23.55
N SER A 41 -33.41 -10.10 22.59
CA SER A 41 -34.73 -9.53 22.84
C SER A 41 -35.87 -10.55 22.64
N ASN A 42 -35.71 -11.46 21.68
CA ASN A 42 -36.69 -12.48 21.34
C ASN A 42 -35.98 -13.77 20.85
N PRO A 43 -35.59 -14.67 21.76
CA PRO A 43 -34.93 -15.91 21.37
C PRO A 43 -35.91 -16.82 20.62
N SER A 44 -35.56 -17.15 19.36
CA SER A 44 -36.32 -18.10 18.54
C SER A 44 -35.38 -19.02 17.77
N GLN A 45 -35.83 -20.24 17.46
CA GLN A 45 -35.01 -21.22 16.74
C GLN A 45 -34.58 -20.72 15.35
N HIS A 46 -35.47 -20.02 14.63
CA HIS A 46 -35.16 -19.40 13.35
C HIS A 46 -34.03 -18.35 13.48
N LEU A 47 -34.09 -17.48 14.50
CA LEU A 47 -33.04 -16.49 14.76
C LEU A 47 -31.69 -17.13 15.11
N PHE A 48 -31.68 -18.28 15.79
CA PHE A 48 -30.44 -19.02 16.04
C PHE A 48 -29.82 -19.59 14.75
N GLU A 49 -30.65 -20.08 13.82
CA GLU A 49 -30.19 -20.56 12.52
C GLU A 49 -29.64 -19.41 11.66
N GLU A 50 -30.30 -18.25 11.67
CA GLU A 50 -29.83 -17.03 11.01
C GLU A 50 -28.54 -16.47 11.62
N GLU A 51 -28.41 -16.48 12.96
CA GLU A 51 -27.18 -16.04 13.65
C GLU A 51 -26.00 -16.90 13.23
N ARG A 52 -26.20 -18.22 13.20
CA ARG A 52 -25.16 -19.16 12.77
C ARG A 52 -24.72 -18.90 11.34
N ALA A 53 -25.66 -18.72 10.42
CA ALA A 53 -25.36 -18.42 9.02
C ALA A 53 -24.62 -17.07 8.86
N ALA A 54 -25.05 -16.04 9.60
CA ALA A 54 -24.41 -14.72 9.59
C ALA A 54 -22.99 -14.78 10.19
N ARG A 55 -22.79 -15.58 11.23
CA ARG A 55 -21.49 -15.78 11.88
C ARG A 55 -20.51 -16.48 10.95
N ASP A 56 -20.93 -17.55 10.29
CA ASP A 56 -20.10 -18.28 9.34
C ASP A 56 -19.71 -17.39 8.14
N SER A 57 -20.66 -16.57 7.65
CA SER A 57 -20.41 -15.59 6.59
C SER A 57 -19.38 -14.52 7.01
N TRP A 58 -19.53 -13.97 8.22
CA TRP A 58 -18.59 -13.00 8.76
C TRP A 58 -17.19 -13.61 8.97
N LEU A 59 -17.09 -14.80 9.54
CA LEU A 59 -15.80 -15.49 9.75
C LEU A 59 -15.05 -15.71 8.43
N LEU A 60 -15.76 -16.12 7.37
CA LEU A 60 -15.19 -16.28 6.04
C LEU A 60 -14.62 -14.95 5.51
N LEU A 61 -15.40 -13.86 5.61
CA LEU A 61 -14.98 -12.54 5.14
C LEU A 61 -13.83 -11.96 5.97
N ALA A 62 -13.84 -12.16 7.28
CA ALA A 62 -12.79 -11.72 8.18
C ALA A 62 -11.47 -12.46 7.89
N SER A 63 -11.51 -13.78 7.65
CA SER A 63 -10.33 -14.56 7.27
C SER A 63 -9.76 -14.14 5.91
N ALA A 64 -10.63 -13.84 4.95
CA ALA A 64 -10.23 -13.33 3.64
C ALA A 64 -9.64 -11.90 3.73
N GLU A 65 -10.21 -11.03 4.56
CA GLU A 65 -9.67 -9.70 4.88
C GLU A 65 -8.28 -9.79 5.52
N GLU A 66 -8.11 -10.66 6.52
CA GLU A 66 -6.82 -10.90 7.17
C GLU A 66 -5.77 -11.37 6.17
N SER A 67 -6.12 -12.34 5.32
CA SER A 67 -5.24 -12.87 4.27
C SER A 67 -4.85 -11.80 3.26
N PHE A 68 -5.80 -10.93 2.87
CA PHE A 68 -5.55 -9.80 1.99
C PHE A 68 -4.53 -8.82 2.59
N PHE A 69 -4.70 -8.44 3.86
CA PHE A 69 -3.75 -7.55 4.54
C PHE A 69 -2.41 -8.20 4.84
N ARG A 70 -2.38 -9.50 5.12
CA ARG A 70 -1.15 -10.28 5.27
C ARG A 70 -0.32 -10.23 3.98
N GLN A 71 -0.95 -10.43 2.82
CA GLN A 71 -0.26 -10.30 1.54
C GLN A 71 0.19 -8.87 1.26
N LYS A 72 -0.69 -7.88 1.51
CA LYS A 72 -0.44 -6.46 1.21
C LYS A 72 0.67 -5.84 2.08
N SER A 73 0.74 -6.23 3.34
CA SER A 73 1.76 -5.74 4.28
C SER A 73 3.15 -6.33 4.01
N ARG A 74 3.26 -7.43 3.25
CA ARG A 74 4.51 -8.20 3.01
C ARG A 74 5.19 -8.62 4.32
N ILE A 75 4.47 -8.61 5.44
CA ILE A 75 4.97 -8.96 6.76
C ILE A 75 4.99 -10.49 6.86
N ARG A 76 6.20 -11.07 6.80
CA ARG A 76 6.42 -12.50 7.07
C ARG A 76 6.25 -12.89 8.55
N TRP A 77 6.12 -11.90 9.44
CA TRP A 77 6.29 -12.04 10.89
C TRP A 77 4.98 -12.17 11.70
N LEU A 78 3.82 -12.12 11.05
CA LEU A 78 2.51 -12.21 11.71
C LEU A 78 2.23 -13.56 12.41
N GLN A 79 3.07 -14.57 12.21
CA GLN A 79 2.92 -15.88 12.82
C GLN A 79 3.24 -15.91 14.33
N GLU A 80 3.90 -14.87 14.87
CA GLU A 80 4.37 -14.82 16.28
C GLU A 80 3.62 -13.80 17.16
N GLY A 81 2.54 -13.19 16.67
CA GLY A 81 1.65 -12.32 17.48
C GLY A 81 2.16 -10.90 17.77
N ASP A 82 1.22 -10.00 18.02
CA ASP A 82 1.38 -8.55 18.25
C ASP A 82 1.79 -8.20 19.71
N ALA A 83 2.50 -9.07 20.41
CA ALA A 83 2.75 -8.86 21.85
C ALA A 83 3.85 -7.81 22.14
N ASN A 84 4.25 -6.96 21.18
CA ASN A 84 5.31 -5.96 21.35
C ASN A 84 6.54 -6.54 22.09
N THR A 85 6.87 -7.80 21.80
CA THR A 85 7.84 -8.53 22.62
C THR A 85 9.21 -7.86 22.47
N GLY A 86 10.04 -7.89 23.52
CA GLY A 86 11.39 -7.32 23.46
C GLY A 86 12.22 -7.87 22.28
N PHE A 87 11.86 -9.05 21.75
CA PHE A 87 12.41 -9.61 20.53
C PHE A 87 12.12 -8.75 19.29
N PHE A 88 10.90 -8.21 19.11
CA PHE A 88 10.55 -7.33 18.00
C PHE A 88 11.40 -6.06 18.00
N HIS A 89 11.48 -5.37 19.15
CA HIS A 89 12.31 -4.18 19.30
C HIS A 89 13.79 -4.48 19.05
N ARG A 90 14.29 -5.64 19.48
CA ARG A 90 15.67 -6.08 19.18
C ARG A 90 15.87 -6.34 17.69
N SER A 91 14.93 -7.00 17.03
CA SER A 91 14.98 -7.26 15.59
C SER A 91 14.91 -5.98 14.75
N VAL A 92 14.04 -5.03 15.13
CA VAL A 92 13.99 -3.69 14.51
C VAL A 92 15.30 -2.94 14.72
N LYS A 93 15.85 -2.92 15.94
CA LYS A 93 17.16 -2.31 16.23
C LYS A 93 18.28 -2.97 15.43
N ALA A 94 18.28 -4.29 15.28
CA ALA A 94 19.28 -5.02 14.49
C ALA A 94 19.16 -4.69 12.99
N ASN A 95 17.94 -4.57 12.46
CA ASN A 95 17.71 -4.13 11.08
C ASN A 95 18.14 -2.68 10.85
N LEU A 96 17.78 -1.78 11.77
CA LEU A 96 18.20 -0.38 11.69
C LEU A 96 19.73 -0.28 11.73
N SER A 97 20.38 -0.97 12.66
CA SER A 97 21.85 -1.03 12.76
C SER A 97 22.51 -1.50 11.46
N ARG A 98 22.00 -2.58 10.84
CA ARG A 98 22.52 -3.08 9.55
C ARG A 98 22.31 -2.12 8.38
N ASN A 99 21.25 -1.31 8.40
CA ASN A 99 20.87 -0.45 7.29
C ASN A 99 21.36 0.99 7.45
N ILE A 100 21.93 1.36 8.59
CA ILE A 100 22.52 2.69 8.78
C ILE A 100 23.76 2.80 7.90
N ILE A 101 23.78 3.85 7.08
CA ILE A 101 24.98 4.27 6.35
C ILE A 101 25.88 5.01 7.34
N HIS A 102 26.89 4.32 7.85
CA HIS A 102 27.84 4.90 8.82
C HIS A 102 28.82 5.88 8.19
N PHE A 103 29.17 5.66 6.91
CA PHE A 103 30.06 6.52 6.16
C PHE A 103 29.88 6.30 4.66
N LEU A 104 30.29 7.29 3.89
CA LEU A 104 30.47 7.21 2.45
C LEU A 104 31.86 7.74 2.12
N THR A 105 32.39 7.29 1.00
CA THR A 105 33.67 7.77 0.47
C THR A 105 33.38 8.76 -0.65
N ASP A 106 34.02 9.92 -0.63
CA ASP A 106 33.97 10.86 -1.75
C ASP A 106 34.85 10.39 -2.93
N ASP A 107 34.79 11.14 -4.04
CA ASP A 107 35.57 10.84 -5.25
C ASP A 107 37.09 11.02 -5.07
N LEU A 108 37.51 11.69 -3.98
CA LEU A 108 38.90 11.89 -3.59
C LEU A 108 39.39 10.81 -2.62
N GLY A 109 38.55 9.83 -2.26
CA GLY A 109 38.89 8.75 -1.33
C GLY A 109 38.73 9.09 0.14
N ASN A 110 38.16 10.26 0.48
CA ASN A 110 37.96 10.68 1.86
C ASN A 110 36.68 10.06 2.45
N ARG A 111 36.80 9.55 3.67
CA ARG A 111 35.69 8.92 4.39
C ARG A 111 34.90 9.95 5.19
N ILE A 112 33.67 10.21 4.77
CA ILE A 112 32.75 11.13 5.44
C ILE A 112 31.81 10.33 6.35
N SER A 113 31.84 10.63 7.65
CA SER A 113 31.01 9.95 8.67
C SER A 113 29.96 10.87 9.31
N GLU A 114 30.08 12.18 9.12
CA GLU A 114 29.18 13.18 9.70
C GLU A 114 27.82 13.17 8.97
N PRO A 115 26.68 13.01 9.66
CA PRO A 115 25.36 12.86 9.02
C PRO A 115 24.97 14.03 8.10
N ALA A 116 25.31 15.27 8.50
CA ALA A 116 25.03 16.45 7.68
C ALA A 116 25.83 16.43 6.37
N ALA A 117 27.11 16.04 6.44
CA ALA A 117 27.99 15.95 5.29
C ALA A 117 27.66 14.76 4.38
N LEU A 118 27.22 13.63 4.95
CA LEU A 118 26.68 12.49 4.19
C LEU A 118 25.48 12.90 3.35
N LYS A 119 24.54 13.65 3.94
CA LYS A 119 23.36 14.14 3.23
C LYS A 119 23.75 15.05 2.07
N SER A 120 24.66 16.00 2.28
CA SER A 120 25.13 16.88 1.20
C SER A 120 25.84 16.12 0.09
N LEU A 121 26.68 15.13 0.43
CA LEU A 121 27.40 14.31 -0.55
C LEU A 121 26.42 13.50 -1.42
N VAL A 122 25.41 12.88 -0.82
CA VAL A 122 24.38 12.12 -1.55
C VAL A 122 23.59 13.06 -2.47
N LEU A 123 23.23 14.25 -1.99
CA LEU A 123 22.49 15.23 -2.78
C LEU A 123 23.32 15.74 -3.97
N SER A 124 24.60 16.08 -3.78
CA SER A 124 25.46 16.54 -4.87
C SER A 124 25.65 15.44 -5.91
N TYR A 125 25.96 14.22 -5.48
CA TYR A 125 26.16 13.07 -6.37
C TYR A 125 24.93 12.80 -7.24
N TYR A 126 23.73 12.73 -6.65
CA TYR A 126 22.52 12.48 -7.44
C TYR A 126 22.08 13.68 -8.27
N SER A 127 22.37 14.92 -7.84
CA SER A 127 22.08 16.12 -8.65
C SER A 127 22.95 16.15 -9.91
N GLU A 128 24.21 15.76 -9.80
CA GLU A 128 25.11 15.62 -10.96
C GLU A 128 24.71 14.44 -11.85
N LEU A 129 24.41 13.29 -11.26
CA LEU A 129 24.01 12.08 -11.99
C LEU A 129 22.71 12.27 -12.79
N LEU A 130 21.71 12.92 -12.18
CA LEU A 130 20.41 13.17 -12.82
C LEU A 130 20.45 14.40 -13.74
N GLY A 131 21.51 15.21 -13.65
CA GLY A 131 21.70 16.40 -14.44
C GLY A 131 20.86 17.59 -13.95
N THR A 132 21.21 18.76 -14.48
CA THR A 132 20.46 20.01 -14.29
C THR A 132 19.48 20.25 -15.45
N VAL A 133 18.56 21.19 -15.27
CA VAL A 133 17.61 21.58 -16.32
C VAL A 133 18.38 21.98 -17.58
N ASN A 134 18.18 21.25 -18.68
CA ASN A 134 18.81 21.55 -19.95
C ASN A 134 18.20 22.85 -20.53
N GLN A 135 18.98 23.93 -20.52
CA GLN A 135 18.55 25.26 -21.00
C GLN A 135 18.40 25.33 -22.53
N GLU A 136 18.98 24.39 -23.27
CA GLU A 136 18.80 24.28 -24.73
C GLU A 136 17.46 23.61 -25.08
N VAL A 137 16.87 22.88 -24.13
CA VAL A 137 15.51 22.37 -24.28
C VAL A 137 14.57 23.52 -23.94
N ILE A 138 14.19 24.29 -24.96
CA ILE A 138 13.10 25.26 -24.86
C ILE A 138 11.81 24.42 -24.85
N PRO A 139 11.11 24.31 -23.70
CA PRO A 139 9.86 23.59 -23.68
C PRO A 139 8.85 24.37 -24.53
N TYR A 140 8.18 23.67 -25.44
CA TYR A 140 7.12 24.27 -26.24
C TYR A 140 6.06 24.91 -25.33
N SER A 141 5.65 26.12 -25.67
CA SER A 141 4.52 26.77 -25.02
C SER A 141 3.25 25.94 -25.21
N VAL A 142 2.29 26.11 -24.30
CA VAL A 142 1.00 25.42 -24.39
C VAL A 142 0.33 25.73 -25.73
N ASP A 143 0.47 26.96 -26.24
CA ASP A 143 -0.08 27.39 -27.53
C ASP A 143 0.59 26.69 -28.72
N GLU A 144 1.92 26.52 -28.70
CA GLU A 144 2.66 25.76 -29.72
C GLU A 144 2.29 24.28 -29.71
N LEU A 145 2.23 23.66 -28.53
CA LEU A 145 1.78 22.26 -28.39
C LEU A 145 0.34 22.08 -28.87
N THR A 146 -0.51 23.08 -28.62
CA THR A 146 -1.88 23.12 -29.12
C THR A 146 -1.88 23.16 -30.65
N SER A 147 -1.04 23.96 -31.29
CA SER A 147 -0.98 24.01 -32.76
C SER A 147 -0.53 22.68 -33.42
N ILE A 148 0.36 21.93 -32.77
CA ILE A 148 0.96 20.70 -33.32
C ILE A 148 0.09 19.47 -33.06
N LEU A 149 -0.54 19.39 -31.89
CA LEU A 149 -1.32 18.22 -31.52
C LEU A 149 -2.75 18.35 -32.07
N PRO A 150 -3.34 17.31 -32.69
CA PRO A 150 -4.73 17.36 -33.16
C PRO A 150 -5.75 17.11 -32.04
N TYR A 151 -5.32 16.53 -30.92
CA TYR A 151 -6.19 16.16 -29.81
C TYR A 151 -6.30 17.26 -28.76
N ARG A 152 -7.51 17.46 -28.21
CA ARG A 152 -7.79 18.40 -27.11
C ARG A 152 -8.50 17.65 -25.99
N CYS A 153 -7.97 17.70 -24.77
CA CYS A 153 -8.75 17.30 -23.60
C CYS A 153 -9.84 18.34 -23.37
N SER A 154 -11.10 17.91 -23.33
CA SER A 154 -12.20 18.76 -22.87
C SER A 154 -12.09 18.98 -21.36
N ALA A 155 -12.58 20.12 -20.87
CA ALA A 155 -12.57 20.45 -19.44
C ALA A 155 -13.24 19.36 -18.58
N SER A 156 -14.23 18.66 -19.14
CA SER A 156 -14.89 17.50 -18.52
C SER A 156 -13.96 16.31 -18.22
N MET A 157 -12.81 16.19 -18.89
CA MET A 157 -11.84 15.12 -18.64
C MET A 157 -10.79 15.48 -17.58
N ALA A 158 -10.66 16.77 -17.22
CA ALA A 158 -9.69 17.27 -16.24
C ALA A 158 -10.24 17.27 -14.80
N ASP A 159 -11.56 17.36 -14.63
CA ASP A 159 -12.22 17.23 -13.33
C ASP A 159 -12.36 15.75 -12.93
N LYS A 160 -11.30 15.18 -12.35
CA LYS A 160 -11.33 13.92 -11.60
C LYS A 160 -10.42 13.94 -10.39
#